data_AF-A0A7V9T225-F1
#
_entry.id   AF-A0A7V9T225-F1
#
_cell.length_a   1.000
_cell.length_b   1.000
_cell.length_c   1.000
_cell.angle_alpha   90.00
_cell.angle_beta   90.00
_cell.angle_gamma   90.00
#
_symmetry.space_group_name_H-M   'P 1'
#
loop_
_entity.id
_entity.type
_entity.pdbx_description
1 polymer ?
#
loop_
_entity_poly.entity_id
_entity_poly.type
_entity_poly.pdbx_seq_one_letter_code
_entity_poly.pdbx_strand_id
1 'polypeptide(L)'
;FWALDITRKELRFRTPADTSGRRFAAVPPLRSADTLRWTLRSRGESVDVRLWPGKCSDGMSDRAWDYQARVRIDTMSYRGCATQT
;
A
#
# COMPACT_ATOMS: atom_id res chain seq x y z
N PHE A 1 -5.04 4.51 11.81
CA PHE A 1 -5.70 3.83 10.68
C PHE A 1 -5.21 4.45 9.37
N TRP A 2 -5.02 3.70 8.28
CA TRP A 2 -4.65 4.21 6.95
C TRP A 2 -5.15 3.22 5.89
N ALA A 3 -5.31 3.67 4.65
CA ALA A 3 -5.71 2.79 3.54
C ALA A 3 -4.94 3.12 2.27
N LEU A 4 -4.60 2.10 1.49
CA LEU A 4 -4.05 2.23 0.14
C LEU A 4 -4.82 1.29 -0.79
N ASP A 5 -5.54 1.88 -1.74
CA ASP A 5 -6.13 1.12 -2.85
C ASP A 5 -5.17 1.16 -4.03
N ILE A 6 -4.91 -0.01 -4.62
CA ILE A 6 -4.08 -0.14 -5.82
C ILE A 6 -4.96 -0.73 -6.92
N THR A 7 -5.22 0.06 -7.95
CA THR A 7 -6.01 -0.36 -9.11
C THR A 7 -5.19 -0.25 -10.38
N ARG A 8 -5.73 -0.73 -11.52
CA ARG A 8 -5.09 -0.49 -12.83
C ARG A 8 -5.10 0.98 -13.27
N LYS A 9 -5.89 1.84 -12.62
CA LYS A 9 -6.06 3.26 -12.98
C LYS A 9 -5.22 4.18 -12.10
N GLU A 10 -5.23 3.93 -10.80
CA GLU A 10 -4.54 4.76 -9.82
C GLU A 10 -4.17 3.99 -8.54
N LEU A 11 -3.25 4.59 -7.78
CA LEU A 11 -3.05 4.31 -6.37
C LEU A 11 -3.65 5.44 -5.55
N ARG A 12 -4.47 5.11 -4.55
CA ARG A 12 -5.12 6.10 -3.68
C ARG A 12 -4.81 5.83 -2.22
N PHE A 13 -4.06 6.74 -1.60
CA PHE A 13 -3.68 6.68 -0.19
C PHE A 13 -4.55 7.60 0.66
N ARG A 14 -5.09 7.10 1.78
CA ARG A 14 -5.95 7.86 2.72
C ARG A 14 -5.49 7.70 4.16
N THR A 15 -5.72 8.74 4.96
CA THR A 15 -5.55 8.73 6.42
C THR A 15 -6.80 9.30 7.09
N PRO A 16 -6.96 9.20 8.43
CA PRO A 16 -8.08 9.78 9.13
C PRO A 16 -8.06 11.32 9.07
N ALA A 17 -6.86 11.91 8.98
CA ALA A 17 -6.68 13.35 8.82
C ALA A 17 -6.87 13.83 7.38
N ASP A 18 -6.76 12.94 6.39
CA ASP A 18 -6.95 13.24 4.97
C ASP A 18 -7.77 12.13 4.31
N THR A 19 -9.09 12.31 4.34
CA THR A 19 -10.08 11.40 3.75
C THR A 19 -10.24 11.59 2.24
N SER A 20 -9.89 12.77 1.73
CA SER A 20 -9.87 13.05 0.29
C SER A 20 -8.86 12.13 -0.41
N GLY A 21 -7.70 11.98 0.22
CA GLY A 21 -6.65 11.05 -0.13
C GLY A 21 -5.76 11.56 -1.26
N ARG A 22 -4.51 11.14 -1.20
CA ARG A 22 -3.51 11.40 -2.23
C ARG A 22 -3.63 10.37 -3.34
N ARG A 23 -3.55 10.83 -4.59
CA ARG A 23 -3.67 10.00 -5.80
C ARG A 23 -2.35 9.97 -6.55
N PHE A 24 -1.98 8.79 -7.01
CA PHE A 24 -0.79 8.55 -7.79
C PHE A 24 -1.14 7.76 -9.05
N ALA A 25 -0.41 8.01 -10.13
CA ALA A 25 -0.59 7.26 -11.37
C ALA A 25 -0.35 5.76 -11.14
N ALA A 26 -1.17 4.93 -11.77
CA ALA A 26 -0.94 3.49 -11.74
C ALA A 26 0.33 3.14 -12.50
N VAL A 27 1.16 2.31 -11.87
CA VAL A 27 2.31 1.67 -12.48
C VAL A 27 2.23 0.16 -12.22
N PRO A 28 2.70 -0.70 -13.14
CA PRO A 28 2.77 -2.12 -12.87
C PRO A 28 3.76 -2.39 -11.72
N PRO A 29 3.49 -3.39 -10.85
CA PRO A 29 4.47 -3.78 -9.85
C PRO A 29 5.67 -4.46 -10.50
N LEU A 30 6.84 -4.26 -9.92
CA LEU A 30 7.95 -5.18 -10.06
C LEU A 30 7.66 -6.41 -9.19
N ARG A 31 7.78 -7.60 -9.79
CA ARG A 31 7.62 -8.89 -9.09
C ARG A 31 8.99 -9.52 -8.85
N SER A 32 9.26 -9.90 -7.61
CA SER A 32 10.45 -10.64 -7.22
C SER A 32 10.05 -11.78 -6.30
N ALA A 33 10.10 -13.02 -6.80
CA ALA A 33 9.43 -14.16 -6.18
C ALA A 33 7.97 -13.81 -5.84
N ASP A 34 7.54 -14.01 -4.60
CA ASP A 34 6.18 -13.69 -4.16
C ASP A 34 6.00 -12.24 -3.69
N THR A 35 7.05 -11.42 -3.76
CA THR A 35 6.98 -10.00 -3.37
C THR A 35 6.56 -9.14 -4.55
N LEU A 36 5.56 -8.28 -4.32
CA LEU A 36 5.16 -7.21 -5.23
C LEU A 36 5.69 -5.87 -4.73
N ARG A 37 6.28 -5.09 -5.62
CA ARG A 37 6.80 -3.76 -5.31
C ARG A 37 6.34 -2.72 -6.31
N TRP A 38 5.76 -1.63 -5.82
CA TRP A 38 5.52 -0.42 -6.61
C TRP A 38 6.50 0.65 -6.18
N THR A 39 7.15 1.29 -7.14
CA THR A 39 8.00 2.46 -6.90
C THR A 39 7.65 3.51 -7.93
N LEU A 40 7.26 4.70 -7.47
CA LEU A 40 6.90 5.81 -8.34
C LEU A 40 7.22 7.15 -7.66
N ARG A 41 7.37 8.19 -8.48
CA ARG A 41 7.47 9.58 -8.04
C ARG A 41 6.37 10.39 -8.70
N SER A 42 5.71 11.26 -7.94
CA SER A 42 4.64 12.13 -8.44
C SER A 42 4.66 13.44 -7.67
N ARG A 43 4.67 14.58 -8.38
CA ARG A 43 4.57 15.92 -7.78
C ARG A 43 5.58 16.19 -6.64
N GLY A 44 6.76 15.59 -6.72
CA GLY A 44 7.80 15.71 -5.68
C GLY A 44 7.70 14.69 -4.55
N GLU A 45 6.58 13.94 -4.45
CA GLU A 45 6.43 12.85 -3.50
C GLU A 45 6.99 11.54 -4.08
N SER A 46 7.59 10.74 -3.22
CA SER A 46 8.09 9.39 -3.53
C SER A 46 7.25 8.34 -2.84
N VAL A 47 6.82 7.32 -3.58
CA VAL A 47 6.03 6.21 -3.06
C VAL A 47 6.74 4.89 -3.30
N ASP A 48 6.92 4.11 -2.23
CA ASP A 48 7.42 2.73 -2.26
C ASP A 48 6.41 1.84 -1.53
N VAL A 49 5.79 0.92 -2.25
CA VAL A 49 4.86 -0.07 -1.69
C VAL A 49 5.46 -1.44 -1.85
N ARG A 50 5.45 -2.24 -0.79
CA ARG A 50 5.84 -3.64 -0.83
C ARG A 50 4.75 -4.50 -0.21
N LEU A 51 4.37 -5.54 -0.91
CA LEU A 51 3.48 -6.60 -0.43
C LEU A 51 4.22 -7.92 -0.53
N TRP A 52 4.16 -8.74 0.52
CA TRP A 52 4.69 -10.10 0.51
C TRP A 52 3.75 -11.03 1.28
N PRO A 53 3.69 -12.33 0.93
CA PRO A 53 2.80 -13.26 1.61
C PRO A 53 3.16 -13.40 3.09
N GLY A 54 2.13 -13.53 3.91
CA GLY A 54 2.27 -13.80 5.32
C GLY A 54 1.02 -13.43 6.09
N LYS A 55 0.65 -14.27 7.04
CA LYS A 55 -0.48 -14.01 7.93
C LYS A 55 -0.27 -12.67 8.63
N CYS A 56 -1.23 -11.77 8.44
CA CYS A 56 -1.21 -10.45 9.03
C CYS A 56 -2.54 -10.23 9.76
N SER A 57 -2.47 -9.74 11.00
CA SER A 57 -3.61 -9.25 11.77
C SER A 57 -3.49 -7.74 11.88
N ASP A 58 -4.60 -7.04 11.63
CA ASP A 58 -4.68 -5.59 11.77
C ASP A 58 -4.94 -5.16 13.22
N GLY A 59 -5.12 -6.12 14.14
CA GLY A 59 -5.42 -5.89 15.56
C GLY A 59 -6.79 -5.26 15.81
N MET A 60 -7.64 -5.17 14.78
CA MET A 60 -8.96 -4.55 14.84
C MET A 60 -10.08 -5.54 14.46
N SER A 61 -9.73 -6.65 13.83
CA SER A 61 -10.65 -7.73 13.47
C SER A 61 -10.01 -9.11 13.67
N ASP A 62 -10.85 -10.14 13.75
CA ASP A 62 -10.41 -11.54 13.71
C ASP A 62 -9.99 -12.00 12.30
N ARG A 63 -9.91 -11.05 11.35
CA ARG A 63 -9.56 -11.34 9.96
C ARG A 63 -8.05 -11.55 9.84
N ALA A 64 -7.69 -12.74 9.35
CA ALA A 64 -6.34 -13.01 8.86
C ALA A 64 -6.22 -12.55 7.40
N TRP A 65 -5.32 -11.62 7.15
CA TRP A 65 -4.98 -11.14 5.81
C TRP A 65 -3.84 -11.97 5.23
N ASP A 66 -3.82 -12.15 3.91
CA ASP A 66 -2.84 -13.02 3.22
C ASP A 66 -1.50 -12.34 2.94
N TYR A 67 -1.47 -11.01 3.03
CA TYR A 67 -0.28 -10.23 2.75
C TYR A 67 0.06 -9.28 3.90
N GLN A 68 1.36 -9.15 4.13
CA GLN A 68 1.93 -8.05 4.88
C GLN A 68 2.25 -6.90 3.92
N ALA A 69 2.02 -5.67 4.37
CA ALA A 69 2.20 -4.47 3.59
C ALA A 69 3.15 -3.49 4.28
N ARG A 70 4.07 -2.92 3.50
CA ARG A 70 4.82 -1.72 3.86
C ARG A 70 4.62 -0.66 2.79
N VAL A 71 4.11 0.49 3.19
CA VAL A 71 3.95 1.66 2.34
C VAL A 71 4.87 2.74 2.88
N ARG A 72 5.70 3.32 2.01
CA ARG A 72 6.49 4.50 2.33
C ARG A 72 6.07 5.62 1.40
N ILE A 73 5.72 6.76 1.98
CA ILE A 73 5.46 7.99 1.26
C ILE A 73 6.41 9.04 1.82
N ASP A 74 7.36 9.45 1.01
CA ASP A 74 8.52 10.26 1.38
C ASP A 74 9.32 9.68 2.54
N THR A 75 9.25 10.30 3.71
CA THR A 75 9.93 9.87 4.94
C THR A 75 9.04 8.99 5.82
N MET A 76 7.72 9.01 5.58
CA MET A 76 6.73 8.32 6.42
C MET A 76 6.60 6.86 6.00
N SER A 77 6.69 5.95 6.98
CA SER A 77 6.51 4.52 6.76
C SER A 77 5.27 4.02 7.49
N TYR A 78 4.42 3.32 6.75
CA TYR A 78 3.21 2.67 7.23
C TYR A 78 3.39 1.16 7.11
N ARG A 79 3.03 0.44 8.18
CA ARG A 79 2.96 -1.02 8.19
C ARG A 79 1.49 -1.41 8.34
N GLY A 80 1.10 -2.50 7.71
CA GLY A 80 -0.26 -2.99 7.77
C GLY A 80 -0.43 -4.30 7.02
N CYS A 81 -1.69 -4.66 6.81
CA CYS A 81 -2.08 -5.87 6.10
C CYS A 81 -2.68 -5.52 4.74
N ALA A 82 -2.70 -6.50 3.83
CA ALA A 82 -3.33 -6.33 2.53
C ALA A 82 -4.07 -7.60 2.09
N THR A 83 -5.05 -7.40 1.22
CA THR A 83 -5.72 -8.46 0.45
C THR A 83 -5.64 -8.09 -1.03
N GLN A 84 -5.77 -9.10 -1.87
CA GLN A 84 -6.03 -8.91 -3.28
C GLN A 84 -7.46 -9.37 -3.55
N THR A 85 -8.24 -8.55 -4.25
CA THR A 85 -9.63 -8.83 -4.66
C THR A 85 -9.77 -8.69 -6.15
#